data_AF-A0AA96QK26-F1
#
_entry.id   AF-A0AA96QK26-F1
#
_cell.length_a   1.000
_cell.length_b   1.000
_cell.length_c   1.000
_cell.angle_alpha   90.00
_cell.angle_beta   90.00
_cell.angle_gamma   90.00
#
_symmetry.space_group_name_H-M   'P 1'
#
loop_
_entity.id
_entity.type
_entity.pdbx_description
1 polymer ?
#
loop_
_entity_poly.entity_id
_entity_poly.type
_entity_poly.pdbx_seq_one_letter_code
_entity_poly.pdbx_strand_id
1 'polypeptide(L)'
;MRSRARTLLPLALTGLLLTACGESGSSGSGGSAASGGAAAGDACAPVAGDQLVVLEDDQQLQNADNIVPAVNAATAQANPALLPALDAVSAAMTTQELIELNGAVDLQRQGAEDVAAAWVEENVDTATLQQGSGPVVVGGANFTESTILANVYANVLDAAGFDASVREVGNRELYLPALISGADIQVFPEYLATVTETLNRQANGPDAEPVASGDVQETLTALRPLAEQVGLVFGQPSEAADQNAFAVTRAFADGLGVSTLSELADACGDGSLVLGGPTECPTRPFCQPGLEETYGLQFAEFRELDSGGPLTKAALQQGEVSIGLVFSSDGALAQ
;
A
#
# COMPACT_ATOMS: atom_id res chain seq x y z
N MET A 1 -48.56 15.82 -9.13
CA MET A 1 -49.33 17.08 -9.30
C MET A 1 -49.22 17.93 -8.05
N ARG A 2 -48.45 19.03 -8.10
CA ARG A 2 -48.77 20.36 -7.51
C ARG A 2 -47.55 21.27 -7.71
N SER A 3 -47.67 22.10 -8.75
CA SER A 3 -46.75 23.14 -9.15
C SER A 3 -46.89 24.37 -8.23
N ARG A 4 -45.78 25.03 -7.92
CA ARG A 4 -45.77 26.43 -7.47
C ARG A 4 -44.73 27.21 -8.26
N ALA A 5 -45.22 27.90 -9.28
CA ALA A 5 -44.53 28.97 -9.97
C ALA A 5 -44.42 30.21 -9.06
N ARG A 6 -43.29 30.91 -9.12
CA ARG A 6 -43.18 32.31 -8.68
C ARG A 6 -42.56 33.14 -9.79
N THR A 7 -43.18 34.30 -9.94
CA THR A 7 -43.21 35.20 -11.08
C THR A 7 -42.01 36.15 -11.09
N LEU A 8 -41.45 36.36 -12.27
CA LEU A 8 -40.57 37.48 -12.64
C LEU A 8 -41.36 38.79 -12.72
N LEU A 9 -40.71 39.93 -12.47
CA LEU A 9 -40.79 41.16 -13.29
C LEU A 9 -39.70 42.18 -12.83
N PRO A 10 -39.31 43.16 -13.67
CA PRO A 10 -37.97 43.76 -13.75
C PRO A 10 -37.99 45.29 -13.51
N LEU A 11 -36.83 45.95 -13.67
CA LEU A 11 -36.56 47.24 -14.34
C LEU A 11 -35.13 47.69 -13.94
N ALA A 12 -34.17 47.80 -14.88
CA ALA A 12 -33.84 48.99 -15.69
C ALA A 12 -33.15 50.12 -14.88
N LEU A 13 -32.21 50.92 -15.37
CA LEU A 13 -31.23 50.98 -16.48
C LEU A 13 -30.39 52.26 -16.21
N THR A 14 -29.36 52.53 -17.02
CA THR A 14 -28.46 53.73 -17.07
C THR A 14 -27.24 53.68 -16.15
N GLY A 15 -26.00 53.87 -16.61
CA GLY A 15 -25.45 54.25 -17.91
C GLY A 15 -24.30 55.23 -17.68
N LEU A 16 -23.13 55.01 -18.27
CA LEU A 16 -22.25 56.08 -18.77
C LEU A 16 -21.15 55.50 -19.66
N LEU A 17 -21.14 55.97 -20.91
CA LEU A 17 -20.06 55.83 -21.89
C LEU A 17 -18.97 56.86 -21.60
N LEU A 18 -17.71 56.48 -21.70
CA LEU A 18 -16.64 57.38 -22.15
C LEU A 18 -15.65 56.61 -23.02
N THR A 19 -15.70 56.92 -24.31
CA THR A 19 -14.70 56.63 -25.33
C THR A 19 -13.50 57.55 -25.19
N ALA A 20 -12.28 57.03 -25.36
CA ALA A 20 -11.17 57.82 -25.92
C ALA A 20 -10.20 56.89 -26.67
N CYS A 21 -10.03 57.17 -27.95
CA CYS A 21 -9.05 56.57 -28.86
C CYS A 21 -7.64 57.10 -28.58
N GLY A 22 -6.63 56.28 -28.90
CA GLY A 22 -5.24 56.70 -29.06
C GLY A 22 -4.41 55.60 -29.72
N GLU A 23 -4.12 55.76 -31.01
CA GLU A 23 -3.28 54.85 -31.79
C GLU A 23 -1.78 55.16 -31.72
N SER A 24 -0.99 54.10 -31.92
CA SER A 24 0.30 54.03 -32.61
C SER A 24 1.59 54.53 -31.94
N GLY A 25 2.54 53.60 -31.82
CA GLY A 25 3.95 53.83 -31.50
C GLY A 25 4.76 52.53 -31.54
N SER A 26 5.28 52.20 -32.72
CA SER A 26 6.20 51.07 -32.97
C SER A 26 7.66 51.46 -32.69
N SER A 27 8.40 50.61 -31.99
CA SER A 27 9.83 50.33 -32.27
C SER A 27 10.30 49.15 -31.44
N GLY A 28 10.77 48.10 -32.09
CA GLY A 28 11.08 46.82 -31.45
C GLY A 28 12.47 46.69 -30.85
N SER A 29 12.78 45.49 -30.40
CA SER A 29 14.04 44.80 -30.66
C SER A 29 13.84 43.33 -30.25
N GLY A 30 14.24 42.43 -31.14
CA GLY A 30 14.19 41.00 -30.91
C GLY A 30 15.14 40.62 -29.78
N GLY A 31 14.58 40.09 -28.71
CA GLY A 31 15.26 39.21 -27.78
C GLY A 31 14.71 37.82 -28.00
N SER A 32 15.52 36.97 -28.61
CA SER A 32 15.35 35.52 -28.67
C SER A 32 14.85 35.00 -27.33
N ALA A 33 13.70 34.32 -27.35
CA ALA A 33 13.19 33.56 -26.23
C ALA A 33 14.23 32.49 -25.86
N ALA A 34 15.03 32.78 -24.84
CA ALA A 34 15.52 31.73 -23.99
C ALA A 34 14.30 31.25 -23.20
N SER A 35 13.86 30.03 -23.47
CA SER A 35 13.03 29.25 -22.57
C SER A 35 13.78 29.16 -21.24
N GLY A 36 13.50 30.10 -20.34
CA GLY A 36 13.93 30.00 -18.96
C GLY A 36 13.24 28.79 -18.38
N GLY A 37 14.03 27.77 -18.03
CA GLY A 37 13.57 26.77 -17.08
C GLY A 37 13.08 27.51 -15.85
N ALA A 38 11.84 27.24 -15.45
CA ALA A 38 11.43 27.53 -14.09
C ALA A 38 12.50 26.91 -13.18
N ALA A 39 12.96 27.67 -12.19
CA ALA A 39 13.91 27.13 -11.22
C ALA A 39 13.26 25.88 -10.59
N ALA A 40 13.88 24.70 -10.78
CA ALA A 40 13.38 23.43 -10.29
C ALA A 40 13.03 23.49 -8.78
N GLY A 41 13.74 24.32 -8.02
CA GLY A 41 13.50 24.52 -6.59
C GLY A 41 12.12 25.04 -6.18
N ASP A 42 11.36 25.73 -7.05
CA ASP A 42 9.97 26.12 -6.74
C ASP A 42 8.97 25.01 -7.10
N ALA A 43 9.32 24.11 -8.03
CA ALA A 43 8.42 23.05 -8.51
C ALA A 43 8.36 21.84 -7.54
N CYS A 44 9.40 21.66 -6.74
CA CYS A 44 9.55 20.55 -5.80
C CYS A 44 9.13 20.89 -4.37
N ALA A 45 8.65 22.13 -4.16
CA ALA A 45 8.04 22.54 -2.91
C ALA A 45 6.77 21.69 -2.61
N PRO A 46 6.44 21.42 -1.35
CA PRO A 46 5.21 20.71 -0.99
C PRO A 46 3.96 21.31 -1.62
N VAL A 47 3.12 20.47 -2.21
CA VAL A 47 1.84 20.88 -2.83
C VAL A 47 0.69 20.23 -2.07
N ALA A 48 -0.17 21.05 -1.48
CA ALA A 48 -1.40 20.61 -0.82
C ALA A 48 -2.37 19.95 -1.81
N GLY A 49 -3.13 18.97 -1.34
CA GLY A 49 -4.14 18.26 -2.14
C GLY A 49 -4.80 17.14 -1.34
N ASP A 50 -6.08 16.89 -1.59
CA ASP A 50 -6.86 15.96 -0.78
C ASP A 50 -6.56 14.48 -1.09
N GLN A 51 -6.09 14.20 -2.31
CA GLN A 51 -5.76 12.85 -2.78
C GLN A 51 -4.26 12.56 -2.67
N LEU A 52 -3.94 11.39 -2.13
CA LEU A 52 -2.58 10.87 -2.05
C LEU A 52 -2.37 9.80 -3.11
N VAL A 53 -1.14 9.69 -3.61
CA VAL A 53 -0.71 8.61 -4.51
C VAL A 53 0.62 8.08 -4.00
N VAL A 54 0.76 6.75 -3.99
CA VAL A 54 2.03 6.08 -3.73
C VAL A 54 2.85 6.10 -5.02
N LEU A 55 4.13 6.47 -4.92
CA LEU A 55 5.06 6.34 -6.02
C LEU A 55 5.60 4.91 -6.07
N GLU A 56 5.73 4.37 -7.27
CA GLU A 56 6.30 3.04 -7.48
C GLU A 56 7.76 3.01 -7.01
N ASP A 57 8.11 1.99 -6.21
CA ASP A 57 9.47 1.68 -5.76
C ASP A 57 10.21 0.88 -6.85
N ASP A 58 10.52 1.54 -7.95
CA ASP A 58 11.00 0.93 -9.20
C ASP A 58 12.41 0.32 -9.13
N GLN A 59 13.15 0.58 -8.05
CA GLN A 59 14.45 -0.03 -7.73
C GLN A 59 14.40 -0.97 -6.51
N GLN A 60 13.20 -1.32 -6.03
CA GLN A 60 12.99 -2.35 -5.00
C GLN A 60 13.75 -2.04 -3.68
N LEU A 61 13.69 -0.79 -3.21
CA LEU A 61 14.30 -0.38 -1.94
C LEU A 61 13.66 -1.10 -0.75
N GLN A 62 12.34 -1.27 -0.78
CA GLN A 62 11.58 -1.92 0.27
C GLN A 62 11.58 -3.42 0.06
N ASN A 63 11.75 -4.16 1.15
CA ASN A 63 11.61 -5.61 1.10
C ASN A 63 10.17 -6.00 0.73
N ALA A 64 10.05 -7.09 -0.04
CA ALA A 64 8.79 -7.56 -0.57
C ALA A 64 7.93 -8.21 0.53
N ASP A 65 7.01 -7.44 1.13
CA ASP A 65 5.99 -7.94 2.07
C ASP A 65 4.67 -8.25 1.35
N ASN A 66 4.79 -8.94 0.22
CA ASN A 66 3.65 -9.52 -0.48
C ASN A 66 2.92 -10.51 0.43
N ILE A 67 1.58 -10.51 0.36
CA ILE A 67 0.76 -11.44 1.13
C ILE A 67 1.00 -12.85 0.61
N VAL A 68 1.30 -13.79 1.51
CA VAL A 68 1.59 -15.19 1.16
C VAL A 68 0.87 -16.13 2.12
N PRO A 69 0.18 -17.17 1.61
CA PRO A 69 -0.45 -18.15 2.49
C PRO A 69 0.60 -19.05 3.14
N ALA A 70 0.61 -19.06 4.47
CA ALA A 70 1.41 -19.95 5.29
C ALA A 70 0.54 -21.09 5.84
N VAL A 71 1.00 -22.33 5.69
CA VAL A 71 0.25 -23.53 6.09
C VAL A 71 1.12 -24.47 6.89
N ASN A 72 0.57 -25.04 7.95
CA ASN A 72 1.20 -26.17 8.64
C ASN A 72 1.44 -27.34 7.68
N ALA A 73 2.69 -27.83 7.58
CA ALA A 73 3.09 -28.82 6.57
C ALA A 73 2.33 -30.15 6.68
N ALA A 74 2.06 -30.62 7.89
CA ALA A 74 1.29 -31.86 8.10
C ALA A 74 -0.16 -31.69 7.64
N THR A 75 -0.75 -30.52 7.88
CA THR A 75 -2.11 -30.19 7.41
C THR A 75 -2.15 -30.09 5.88
N ALA A 76 -1.18 -29.42 5.26
CA ALA A 76 -1.05 -29.32 3.81
C ALA A 76 -0.89 -30.70 3.14
N GLN A 77 -0.07 -31.58 3.75
CA GLN A 77 0.12 -32.95 3.26
C GLN A 77 -1.16 -33.79 3.35
N ALA A 78 -1.91 -33.65 4.45
CA ALA A 78 -3.19 -34.34 4.62
C ALA A 78 -4.28 -33.80 3.68
N ASN A 79 -4.18 -32.54 3.26
CA ASN A 79 -5.19 -31.83 2.48
C ASN A 79 -4.57 -31.14 1.24
N PRO A 80 -4.30 -31.88 0.15
CA PRO A 80 -3.66 -31.31 -1.04
C PRO A 80 -4.46 -30.19 -1.75
N ALA A 81 -5.75 -30.05 -1.44
CA ALA A 81 -6.62 -28.99 -1.97
C ALA A 81 -6.42 -27.62 -1.28
N LEU A 82 -5.77 -27.59 -0.11
CA LEU A 82 -5.70 -26.41 0.74
C LEU A 82 -4.86 -25.29 0.12
N LEU A 83 -3.61 -25.58 -0.28
CA LEU A 83 -2.75 -24.57 -0.92
C LEU A 83 -3.33 -24.07 -2.25
N PRO A 84 -3.81 -24.91 -3.19
CA PRO A 84 -4.44 -24.42 -4.41
C PRO A 84 -5.62 -23.47 -4.19
N ALA A 85 -6.42 -23.68 -3.14
CA ALA A 85 -7.53 -22.79 -2.81
C ALA A 85 -7.04 -21.42 -2.31
N LEU A 86 -6.00 -21.41 -1.46
CA LEU A 86 -5.37 -20.17 -1.00
C LEU A 86 -4.64 -19.44 -2.14
N ASP A 87 -3.97 -20.17 -3.02
CA ASP A 87 -3.28 -19.61 -4.18
C ASP A 87 -4.27 -18.97 -5.19
N ALA A 88 -5.54 -19.40 -5.21
CA ALA A 88 -6.57 -18.73 -5.98
C ALA A 88 -6.88 -17.32 -5.45
N VAL A 89 -6.78 -17.11 -4.12
CA VAL A 89 -6.83 -15.76 -3.54
C VAL A 89 -5.60 -14.98 -3.94
N SER A 90 -4.40 -15.56 -3.81
CA SER A 90 -3.16 -14.88 -4.19
C SER A 90 -3.15 -14.43 -5.66
N ALA A 91 -3.70 -15.24 -6.55
CA ALA A 91 -3.77 -14.94 -7.98
C ALA A 91 -4.74 -13.79 -8.32
N ALA A 92 -5.73 -13.53 -7.47
CA ALA A 92 -6.69 -12.45 -7.64
C ALA A 92 -6.25 -11.18 -6.89
N MET A 93 -5.70 -11.32 -5.68
CA MET A 93 -5.44 -10.23 -4.74
C MET A 93 -4.28 -9.31 -5.17
N THR A 94 -4.62 -8.06 -5.44
CA THR A 94 -3.72 -6.95 -5.77
C THR A 94 -3.65 -5.93 -4.62
N THR A 95 -2.63 -5.07 -4.60
CA THR A 95 -2.52 -4.04 -3.56
C THR A 95 -3.71 -3.08 -3.61
N GLN A 96 -4.26 -2.80 -4.79
CA GLN A 96 -5.46 -1.98 -4.94
C GLN A 96 -6.69 -2.60 -4.27
N GLU A 97 -6.92 -3.90 -4.43
CA GLU A 97 -8.01 -4.57 -3.73
C GLU A 97 -7.80 -4.57 -2.22
N LEU A 98 -6.56 -4.77 -1.76
CA LEU A 98 -6.24 -4.74 -0.34
C LEU A 98 -6.50 -3.35 0.27
N ILE A 99 -6.14 -2.27 -0.45
CA ILE A 99 -6.48 -0.88 -0.11
C ILE A 99 -8.01 -0.72 0.01
N GLU A 100 -8.79 -1.23 -0.94
CA GLU A 100 -10.24 -1.12 -0.93
C GLU A 100 -10.88 -1.88 0.23
N LEU A 101 -10.39 -3.09 0.52
CA LEU A 101 -10.80 -3.91 1.66
C LEU A 101 -10.53 -3.20 2.99
N ASN A 102 -9.31 -2.69 3.17
CA ASN A 102 -8.93 -1.93 4.36
C ASN A 102 -9.78 -0.66 4.50
N GLY A 103 -10.00 0.07 3.40
CA GLY A 103 -10.84 1.27 3.38
C GLY A 103 -12.30 0.99 3.76
N ALA A 104 -12.88 -0.12 3.31
CA ALA A 104 -14.23 -0.53 3.67
C ALA A 104 -14.39 -0.74 5.18
N VAL A 105 -13.41 -1.36 5.84
CA VAL A 105 -13.47 -1.61 7.29
C VAL A 105 -13.08 -0.37 8.10
N ASP A 106 -11.92 0.22 7.84
CA ASP A 106 -11.37 1.27 8.69
C ASP A 106 -12.10 2.61 8.53
N LEU A 107 -12.48 2.96 7.29
CA LEU A 107 -13.08 4.25 6.97
C LEU A 107 -14.60 4.15 6.89
N GLN A 108 -15.13 3.11 6.22
CA GLN A 108 -16.57 2.95 6.01
C GLN A 108 -17.26 2.14 7.12
N ARG A 109 -16.49 1.59 8.07
CA ARG A 109 -16.99 0.86 9.26
C ARG A 109 -17.82 -0.37 8.91
N GLN A 110 -17.53 -1.01 7.78
CA GLN A 110 -18.12 -2.29 7.41
C GLN A 110 -17.51 -3.43 8.26
N GLY A 111 -18.22 -4.54 8.40
CA GLY A 111 -17.71 -5.73 9.08
C GLY A 111 -16.68 -6.47 8.23
N ALA A 112 -15.55 -6.86 8.81
CA ALA A 112 -14.49 -7.57 8.09
C ALA A 112 -14.97 -8.90 7.49
N GLU A 113 -15.86 -9.62 8.18
CA GLU A 113 -16.46 -10.87 7.68
C GLU A 113 -17.29 -10.63 6.40
N ASP A 114 -18.16 -9.62 6.40
CA ASP A 114 -19.02 -9.28 5.27
C ASP A 114 -18.21 -8.79 4.06
N VAL A 115 -17.21 -7.94 4.31
CA VAL A 115 -16.31 -7.40 3.28
C VAL A 115 -15.50 -8.53 2.63
N ALA A 116 -14.94 -9.42 3.44
CA ALA A 116 -14.19 -10.57 2.92
C ALA A 116 -15.08 -11.55 2.13
N ALA A 117 -16.31 -11.78 2.58
CA ALA A 117 -17.25 -12.67 1.88
C ALA A 117 -17.64 -12.11 0.52
N ALA A 118 -17.97 -10.82 0.46
CA ALA A 118 -18.29 -10.13 -0.79
C ALA A 118 -17.12 -10.18 -1.78
N TRP A 119 -15.89 -9.94 -1.30
CA TRP A 119 -14.71 -9.98 -2.16
C TRP A 119 -14.44 -11.36 -2.76
N VAL A 120 -14.58 -12.44 -1.98
CA VAL A 120 -14.40 -13.81 -2.49
C VAL A 120 -15.48 -14.16 -3.52
N GLU A 121 -16.74 -13.77 -3.30
CA GLU A 121 -17.83 -13.98 -4.26
C GLU A 121 -17.58 -13.28 -5.60
N GLU A 122 -16.99 -12.09 -5.57
CA GLU A 122 -16.73 -11.28 -6.76
C GLU A 122 -15.46 -11.70 -7.52
N ASN A 123 -14.38 -12.07 -6.80
CA ASN A 123 -13.05 -12.16 -7.38
C ASN A 123 -12.50 -13.59 -7.54
N VAL A 124 -13.14 -14.60 -6.94
CA VAL A 124 -12.67 -15.98 -7.02
C VAL A 124 -13.70 -16.87 -7.71
N ASP A 125 -13.29 -17.57 -8.79
CA ASP A 125 -14.12 -18.60 -9.43
C ASP A 125 -14.15 -19.87 -8.58
N THR A 126 -14.99 -19.84 -7.54
CA THR A 126 -15.13 -20.92 -6.56
C THR A 126 -15.55 -22.27 -7.17
N ALA A 127 -16.19 -22.27 -8.35
CA ALA A 127 -16.60 -23.50 -9.02
C ALA A 127 -15.42 -24.31 -9.57
N THR A 128 -14.25 -23.69 -9.71
CA THR A 128 -13.01 -24.35 -10.20
C THR A 128 -12.14 -24.92 -9.09
N LEU A 129 -12.47 -24.62 -7.83
CA LEU A 129 -11.67 -25.02 -6.68
C LEU A 129 -11.66 -26.54 -6.50
N GLN A 130 -10.47 -27.09 -6.29
CA GLN A 130 -10.32 -28.47 -5.89
C GLN A 130 -11.00 -28.68 -4.53
N GLN A 131 -11.86 -29.70 -4.45
CA GLN A 131 -12.61 -29.98 -3.24
C GLN A 131 -11.73 -30.68 -2.19
N GLY A 132 -11.79 -30.16 -0.96
CA GLY A 132 -11.22 -30.74 0.26
C GLY A 132 -12.32 -31.21 1.22
N SER A 133 -11.95 -31.42 2.49
CA SER A 133 -12.90 -31.71 3.56
C SER A 133 -12.23 -31.62 4.93
N GLY A 134 -13.02 -31.41 5.97
CA GLY A 134 -12.56 -31.44 7.35
C GLY A 134 -12.25 -30.05 7.92
N PRO A 135 -12.02 -29.97 9.24
CA PRO A 135 -11.86 -28.70 9.92
C PRO A 135 -10.51 -28.05 9.60
N VAL A 136 -10.52 -26.75 9.34
CA VAL A 136 -9.32 -25.92 9.19
C VAL A 136 -9.51 -24.61 9.96
N VAL A 137 -8.56 -24.26 10.82
CA VAL A 137 -8.59 -22.97 11.53
C VAL A 137 -7.58 -22.03 10.89
N VAL A 138 -8.08 -20.90 10.39
CA VAL A 138 -7.28 -19.79 9.86
C VAL A 138 -6.99 -18.81 11.00
N GLY A 139 -5.72 -18.52 11.25
CA GLY A 139 -5.33 -17.51 12.22
C GLY A 139 -5.39 -16.10 11.65
N GLY A 140 -5.75 -15.15 12.51
CA GLY A 140 -5.63 -13.71 12.26
C GLY A 140 -4.83 -13.02 13.36
N ALA A 141 -4.10 -11.97 13.00
CA ALA A 141 -3.44 -11.07 13.95
C ALA A 141 -4.39 -9.99 14.45
N ASN A 142 -3.94 -9.21 15.44
CA ASN A 142 -4.72 -8.18 16.11
C ASN A 142 -4.72 -6.83 15.37
N PHE A 143 -4.90 -6.85 14.05
CA PHE A 143 -5.08 -5.65 13.23
C PHE A 143 -6.02 -5.91 12.05
N THR A 144 -6.57 -4.82 11.49
CA THR A 144 -7.67 -4.85 10.52
C THR A 144 -7.37 -5.74 9.33
N GLU A 145 -6.27 -5.47 8.62
CA GLU A 145 -5.95 -6.19 7.37
C GLU A 145 -5.80 -7.70 7.59
N SER A 146 -5.04 -8.11 8.61
CA SER A 146 -4.88 -9.54 8.93
C SER A 146 -6.21 -10.21 9.28
N THR A 147 -7.13 -9.50 9.94
CA THR A 147 -8.48 -10.00 10.21
C THR A 147 -9.27 -10.18 8.92
N ILE A 148 -9.19 -9.23 7.99
CA ILE A 148 -9.86 -9.33 6.68
C ILE A 148 -9.29 -10.51 5.89
N LEU A 149 -7.96 -10.58 5.74
CA LEU A 149 -7.28 -11.66 5.00
C LEU A 149 -7.57 -13.04 5.60
N ALA A 150 -7.64 -13.17 6.92
CA ALA A 150 -8.01 -14.43 7.57
C ALA A 150 -9.44 -14.86 7.21
N ASN A 151 -10.38 -13.91 7.12
CA ASN A 151 -11.74 -14.18 6.66
C ASN A 151 -11.80 -14.50 5.15
N VAL A 152 -11.02 -13.81 4.32
CA VAL A 152 -10.90 -14.14 2.89
C VAL A 152 -10.42 -15.58 2.71
N TYR A 153 -9.38 -15.98 3.46
CA TYR A 153 -8.87 -17.34 3.45
C TYR A 153 -9.88 -18.37 3.98
N ALA A 154 -10.62 -18.06 5.05
CA ALA A 154 -11.67 -18.95 5.54
C ALA A 154 -12.79 -19.14 4.50
N ASN A 155 -13.26 -18.05 3.89
CA ASN A 155 -14.32 -18.08 2.88
C ASN A 155 -13.93 -18.89 1.63
N VAL A 156 -12.69 -18.74 1.12
CA VAL A 156 -12.25 -19.53 -0.04
C VAL A 156 -12.09 -21.02 0.32
N LEU A 157 -11.67 -21.32 1.55
CA LEU A 157 -11.54 -22.70 2.03
C LEU A 157 -12.92 -23.35 2.23
N ASP A 158 -13.90 -22.63 2.76
CA ASP A 158 -15.29 -23.09 2.84
C ASP A 158 -15.86 -23.38 1.45
N ALA A 159 -15.61 -22.49 0.48
CA ALA A 159 -16.00 -22.71 -0.91
C ALA A 159 -15.29 -23.92 -1.56
N ALA A 160 -14.07 -24.24 -1.10
CA ALA A 160 -13.34 -25.46 -1.46
C ALA A 160 -13.79 -26.70 -0.65
N GLY A 161 -14.83 -26.62 0.18
CA GLY A 161 -15.44 -27.75 0.88
C GLY A 161 -14.82 -28.10 2.24
N PHE A 162 -13.94 -27.26 2.78
CA PHE A 162 -13.48 -27.36 4.17
C PHE A 162 -14.55 -26.87 5.16
N ASP A 163 -14.38 -27.18 6.44
CA ASP A 163 -15.10 -26.57 7.56
C ASP A 163 -14.17 -25.54 8.19
N ALA A 164 -14.06 -24.37 7.53
CA ALA A 164 -13.09 -23.34 7.89
C ALA A 164 -13.64 -22.44 8.99
N SER A 165 -12.74 -21.96 9.85
CA SER A 165 -13.08 -20.97 10.89
C SER A 165 -11.92 -20.03 11.13
N VAL A 166 -12.21 -18.81 11.56
CA VAL A 166 -11.19 -17.82 11.91
C VAL A 166 -10.95 -17.81 13.42
N ARG A 167 -9.69 -17.68 13.82
CA ARG A 167 -9.26 -17.45 15.20
C ARG A 167 -8.25 -16.31 15.25
N GLU A 168 -8.61 -15.24 15.95
CA GLU A 168 -7.64 -14.21 16.32
C GLU A 168 -6.69 -14.76 17.40
N VAL A 169 -5.38 -14.67 17.17
CA VAL A 169 -4.35 -15.17 18.09
C VAL A 169 -3.49 -14.04 18.66
N GLY A 170 -3.38 -12.91 17.95
CA GLY A 170 -2.62 -11.74 18.38
C GLY A 170 -1.37 -11.50 17.53
N ASN A 171 -0.27 -11.13 18.17
CA ASN A 171 0.99 -10.83 17.47
C ASN A 171 1.74 -12.10 17.02
N ARG A 172 2.73 -11.91 16.14
CA ARG A 172 3.51 -13.00 15.50
C ARG A 172 4.23 -13.90 16.49
N GLU A 173 4.70 -13.34 17.61
CA GLU A 173 5.32 -14.10 18.69
C GLU A 173 4.38 -15.14 19.32
N LEU A 174 3.06 -14.92 19.21
CA LEU A 174 2.04 -15.84 19.69
C LEU A 174 1.52 -16.76 18.58
N TYR A 175 1.19 -16.22 17.40
CA TYR A 175 0.57 -17.04 16.36
C TYR A 175 1.55 -17.92 15.60
N LEU A 176 2.81 -17.52 15.40
CA LEU A 176 3.74 -18.30 14.59
C LEU A 176 4.07 -19.66 15.25
N PRO A 177 4.34 -19.74 16.58
CA PRO A 177 4.43 -21.03 17.26
C PRO A 177 3.13 -21.86 17.17
N ALA A 178 1.96 -21.23 17.23
CA ALA A 178 0.67 -21.91 17.11
C ALA A 178 0.48 -22.52 15.70
N LEU A 179 0.82 -21.78 14.65
CA LEU A 179 0.82 -22.23 13.25
C LEU A 179 1.80 -23.38 13.02
N ILE A 180 3.03 -23.26 13.53
CA ILE A 180 4.06 -24.31 13.47
C ILE A 180 3.55 -25.59 14.14
N SER A 181 2.91 -25.48 15.31
CA SER A 181 2.35 -26.63 16.00
C SER A 181 1.20 -27.29 15.22
N GLY A 182 0.44 -26.50 14.47
CA GLY A 182 -0.76 -26.94 13.75
C GLY A 182 -1.92 -27.33 14.67
N ALA A 183 -1.85 -27.07 15.98
CA ALA A 183 -2.88 -27.48 16.93
C ALA A 183 -4.04 -26.47 17.01
N ASP A 184 -3.73 -25.18 17.15
CA ASP A 184 -4.73 -24.14 17.36
C ASP A 184 -5.12 -23.41 16.06
N ILE A 185 -4.17 -23.26 15.14
CA ILE A 185 -4.35 -22.69 13.79
C ILE A 185 -3.50 -23.49 12.80
N GLN A 186 -3.98 -23.62 11.57
CA GLN A 186 -3.31 -24.39 10.50
C GLN A 186 -2.94 -23.53 9.28
N VAL A 187 -3.58 -22.38 9.12
CA VAL A 187 -3.38 -21.45 8.00
C VAL A 187 -3.22 -20.04 8.54
N PHE A 188 -2.38 -19.21 7.91
CA PHE A 188 -2.24 -17.80 8.23
C PHE A 188 -1.88 -16.98 6.97
N PRO A 189 -2.47 -15.78 6.78
CA PRO A 189 -1.98 -14.81 5.78
C PRO A 189 -0.72 -14.11 6.31
N GLU A 190 0.45 -14.48 5.79
CA GLU A 190 1.74 -13.90 6.20
C GLU A 190 2.26 -12.86 5.22
N TYR A 191 3.24 -12.08 5.70
CA TYR A 191 3.93 -11.04 4.96
C TYR A 191 5.33 -11.55 4.61
N LEU A 192 5.60 -11.69 3.31
CA LEU A 192 6.66 -12.53 2.77
C LEU A 192 8.06 -12.22 3.35
N ALA A 193 8.54 -10.98 3.26
CA ALA A 193 9.86 -10.62 3.78
C ALA A 193 9.93 -10.70 5.31
N THR A 194 8.89 -10.22 6.00
CA THR A 194 8.84 -10.18 7.46
C THR A 194 8.85 -11.58 8.07
N VAL A 195 8.09 -12.53 7.51
CA VAL A 195 8.12 -13.93 7.98
C VAL A 195 9.45 -14.60 7.64
N THR A 196 10.02 -14.29 6.47
CA THR A 196 11.35 -14.78 6.06
C THR A 196 12.41 -14.37 7.08
N GLU A 197 12.45 -13.10 7.47
CA GLU A 197 13.41 -12.62 8.45
C GLU A 197 13.16 -13.12 9.86
N THR A 198 11.89 -13.33 10.22
CA THR A 198 11.53 -13.92 11.51
C THR A 198 12.08 -15.35 11.61
N LEU A 199 11.86 -16.17 10.57
CA LEU A 199 12.36 -17.55 10.54
C LEU A 199 13.88 -17.61 10.38
N ASN A 200 14.49 -16.68 9.63
CA ASN A 200 15.93 -16.55 9.49
C ASN A 200 16.59 -16.33 10.87
N ARG A 201 16.10 -15.36 11.64
CA ARG A 201 16.61 -15.11 13.00
C ARG A 201 16.35 -16.27 13.96
N GLN A 202 15.22 -16.95 13.82
CA GLN A 202 14.92 -18.14 14.62
C GLN A 202 15.91 -19.29 14.33
N ALA A 203 16.29 -19.50 13.06
CA ALA A 203 17.21 -20.55 12.65
C ALA A 203 18.68 -20.20 12.91
N ASN A 204 19.06 -18.95 12.63
CA ASN A 204 20.46 -18.51 12.53
C ASN A 204 20.90 -17.56 13.66
N GLY A 205 19.99 -17.15 14.54
CA GLY A 205 20.24 -16.25 15.67
C GLY A 205 19.78 -14.81 15.45
N PRO A 206 19.71 -13.99 16.52
CA PRO A 206 19.13 -12.64 16.45
C PRO A 206 19.91 -11.67 15.54
N ASP A 207 21.21 -11.92 15.34
CA ASP A 207 22.11 -11.11 14.51
C ASP A 207 22.34 -11.74 13.12
N ALA A 208 21.45 -12.64 12.68
CA ALA A 208 21.54 -13.21 11.35
C ALA A 208 21.47 -12.12 10.28
N GLU A 209 22.36 -12.20 9.28
CA GLU A 209 22.31 -11.31 8.11
C GLU A 209 20.95 -11.49 7.40
N PRO A 210 20.27 -10.39 7.01
CA PRO A 210 19.03 -10.47 6.26
C PRO A 210 19.17 -11.25 4.96
N VAL A 211 18.14 -12.00 4.61
CA VAL A 211 18.04 -12.83 3.40
C VAL A 211 16.85 -12.47 2.52
N ALA A 212 15.90 -11.69 3.03
CA ALA A 212 14.83 -11.08 2.24
C ALA A 212 15.35 -9.87 1.46
N SER A 213 14.72 -9.62 0.31
CA SER A 213 14.99 -8.49 -0.57
C SER A 213 13.68 -7.89 -1.07
N GLY A 214 13.76 -6.83 -1.89
CA GLY A 214 12.61 -6.32 -2.63
C GLY A 214 12.18 -7.18 -3.82
N ASP A 215 12.90 -8.28 -4.11
CA ASP A 215 12.48 -9.27 -5.10
C ASP A 215 11.66 -10.40 -4.43
N VAL A 216 10.41 -10.53 -4.87
CA VAL A 216 9.43 -11.52 -4.37
C VAL A 216 9.95 -12.95 -4.53
N GLN A 217 10.55 -13.26 -5.68
CA GLN A 217 10.96 -14.62 -6.00
C GLN A 217 12.25 -15.02 -5.27
N GLU A 218 13.19 -14.09 -5.12
CA GLU A 218 14.39 -14.29 -4.30
C GLU A 218 14.01 -14.50 -2.84
N THR A 219 13.13 -13.64 -2.30
CA THR A 219 12.65 -13.76 -0.91
C THR A 219 11.90 -15.07 -0.68
N LEU A 220 11.00 -15.46 -1.58
CA LEU A 220 10.32 -16.76 -1.51
C LEU A 220 11.31 -17.95 -1.59
N THR A 221 12.37 -17.80 -2.38
CA THR A 221 13.42 -18.83 -2.48
C THR A 221 14.19 -18.96 -1.17
N ALA A 222 14.50 -17.85 -0.50
CA ALA A 222 15.13 -17.83 0.81
C ALA A 222 14.22 -18.38 1.92
N LEU A 223 12.91 -18.10 1.84
CA LEU A 223 11.91 -18.56 2.81
C LEU A 223 11.77 -20.07 2.87
N ARG A 224 11.72 -20.75 1.71
CA ARG A 224 11.42 -22.19 1.62
C ARG A 224 12.25 -23.08 2.55
N PRO A 225 13.60 -23.04 2.54
CA PRO A 225 14.41 -23.88 3.43
C PRO A 225 14.27 -23.52 4.91
N LEU A 226 13.90 -22.27 5.25
CA LEU A 226 13.63 -21.86 6.64
C LEU A 226 12.28 -22.40 7.10
N ALA A 227 11.26 -22.32 6.26
CA ALA A 227 9.92 -22.85 6.50
C ALA A 227 9.91 -24.37 6.70
N GLU A 228 10.64 -25.10 5.85
CA GLU A 228 10.75 -26.56 5.94
C GLU A 228 11.32 -27.03 7.29
N GLN A 229 12.29 -26.29 7.85
CA GLN A 229 12.90 -26.62 9.15
C GLN A 229 11.91 -26.57 10.31
N VAL A 230 10.88 -25.74 10.20
CA VAL A 230 9.85 -25.55 11.23
C VAL A 230 8.52 -26.20 10.86
N GLY A 231 8.47 -26.99 9.77
CA GLY A 231 7.25 -27.69 9.37
C GLY A 231 6.15 -26.77 8.83
N LEU A 232 6.53 -25.71 8.12
CA LEU A 232 5.62 -24.86 7.38
C LEU A 232 5.83 -25.04 5.87
N VAL A 233 4.75 -24.84 5.12
CA VAL A 233 4.76 -24.72 3.65
C VAL A 233 4.05 -23.42 3.29
N PHE A 234 4.61 -22.71 2.32
CA PHE A 234 4.03 -21.47 1.80
C PHE A 234 3.54 -21.67 0.36
N GLY A 235 2.43 -21.03 0.01
CA GLY A 235 1.89 -21.00 -1.35
C GLY A 235 2.56 -19.94 -2.22
N GLN A 236 1.84 -19.46 -3.23
CA GLN A 236 2.28 -18.35 -4.06
C GLN A 236 1.98 -17.01 -3.37
N PRO A 237 2.95 -16.07 -3.34
CA PRO A 237 2.68 -14.71 -2.95
C PRO A 237 1.68 -14.04 -3.92
N SER A 238 0.83 -13.16 -3.40
CA SER A 238 -0.05 -12.31 -4.19
C SER A 238 0.69 -11.11 -4.79
N GLU A 239 0.07 -10.41 -5.73
CA GLU A 239 0.55 -9.07 -6.12
C GLU A 239 0.39 -8.08 -4.95
N ALA A 240 -0.63 -8.25 -4.12
CA ALA A 240 -0.83 -7.41 -2.95
C ALA A 240 0.34 -7.45 -1.97
N ALA A 241 0.75 -6.27 -1.52
CA ALA A 241 1.76 -6.08 -0.51
C ALA A 241 1.33 -5.04 0.53
N ASP A 242 1.65 -5.31 1.79
CA ASP A 242 1.64 -4.32 2.87
C ASP A 242 3.08 -4.11 3.33
N GLN A 243 3.68 -3.05 2.80
CA GLN A 243 5.05 -2.65 3.09
C GLN A 243 5.11 -1.15 3.28
N ASN A 244 6.22 -0.66 3.82
CA ASN A 244 6.50 0.76 3.75
C ASN A 244 6.50 1.19 2.28
N ALA A 245 5.95 2.37 2.03
CA ALA A 245 5.92 3.01 0.74
C ALA A 245 6.05 4.53 0.92
N PHE A 246 6.13 5.27 -0.17
CA PHE A 246 6.22 6.72 -0.12
C PHE A 246 5.13 7.35 -0.97
N ALA A 247 4.33 8.18 -0.33
CA ALA A 247 3.24 8.88 -0.97
C ALA A 247 3.53 10.37 -1.13
N VAL A 248 2.96 10.93 -2.18
CA VAL A 248 2.87 12.36 -2.45
C VAL A 248 1.40 12.73 -2.66
N THR A 249 1.08 14.03 -2.77
CA THR A 249 -0.26 14.40 -3.25
C THR A 249 -0.36 14.15 -4.75
N ARG A 250 -1.54 13.75 -5.23
CA ARG A 250 -1.79 13.57 -6.67
C ARG A 250 -1.48 14.85 -7.46
N ALA A 251 -1.84 16.01 -6.89
CA ALA A 251 -1.54 17.30 -7.49
C ALA A 251 -0.04 17.55 -7.67
N PHE A 252 0.79 17.11 -6.71
CA PHE A 252 2.26 17.18 -6.82
C PHE A 252 2.77 16.25 -7.91
N ALA A 253 2.35 14.98 -7.88
CA ALA A 253 2.74 13.98 -8.88
C ALA A 253 2.38 14.41 -10.30
N ASP A 254 1.12 14.81 -10.53
CA ASP A 254 0.62 15.26 -11.83
C ASP A 254 1.31 16.54 -12.31
N GLY A 255 1.63 17.45 -11.39
CA GLY A 255 2.35 18.70 -11.69
C GLY A 255 3.76 18.47 -12.20
N LEU A 256 4.42 17.41 -11.73
CA LEU A 256 5.76 16.99 -12.16
C LEU A 256 5.72 15.93 -13.27
N GLY A 257 4.59 15.25 -13.46
CA GLY A 257 4.45 14.12 -14.37
C GLY A 257 5.20 12.88 -13.91
N VAL A 258 5.24 12.61 -12.59
CA VAL A 258 5.98 11.50 -11.98
C VAL A 258 5.04 10.46 -11.40
N SER A 259 5.47 9.21 -11.46
CA SER A 259 4.76 8.03 -10.97
C SER A 259 5.68 7.07 -10.18
N THR A 260 7.00 7.20 -10.34
CA THR A 260 8.00 6.38 -9.63
C THR A 260 8.92 7.22 -8.75
N LEU A 261 9.63 6.57 -7.83
CA LEU A 261 10.65 7.20 -7.01
C LEU A 261 11.84 7.70 -7.84
N SER A 262 12.27 6.96 -8.87
CA SER A 262 13.32 7.42 -9.78
C SER A 262 12.90 8.65 -10.57
N GLU A 263 11.66 8.71 -11.06
CA GLU A 263 11.14 9.89 -11.78
C GLU A 263 11.08 11.12 -10.87
N LEU A 264 10.69 10.94 -9.60
CA LEU A 264 10.75 12.01 -8.61
C LEU A 264 12.20 12.45 -8.34
N ALA A 265 13.15 11.52 -8.27
CA ALA A 265 14.56 11.85 -8.07
C ALA A 265 15.13 12.66 -9.24
N ASP A 266 14.80 12.29 -10.48
CA ASP A 266 15.19 13.04 -11.67
C ASP A 266 14.60 14.46 -11.69
N ALA A 267 13.37 14.63 -11.20
CA ALA A 267 12.68 15.92 -11.15
C ALA A 267 13.13 16.80 -9.96
N CYS A 268 13.35 16.19 -8.79
CA CYS A 268 13.41 16.86 -7.49
C CYS A 268 14.54 16.37 -6.55
N GLY A 269 15.55 15.67 -7.07
CA GLY A 269 16.74 15.25 -6.32
C GLY A 269 17.72 16.38 -5.98
N ASP A 270 17.35 17.65 -6.16
CA ASP A 270 18.20 18.82 -5.96
C ASP A 270 18.30 19.28 -4.50
N GLY A 271 17.65 18.58 -3.57
CA GLY A 271 17.65 18.86 -2.15
C GLY A 271 16.53 19.78 -1.68
N SER A 272 15.51 20.03 -2.50
CA SER A 272 14.38 20.91 -2.16
C SER A 272 13.19 20.19 -1.48
N LEU A 273 13.16 18.86 -1.48
CA LEU A 273 12.06 18.08 -0.91
C LEU A 273 12.02 18.15 0.62
N VAL A 274 10.81 18.06 1.16
CA VAL A 274 10.58 17.85 2.60
C VAL A 274 10.04 16.45 2.82
N LEU A 275 10.76 15.63 3.59
CA LEU A 275 10.37 14.25 3.93
C LEU A 275 9.60 14.21 5.25
N GLY A 276 8.42 13.59 5.25
CA GLY A 276 7.64 13.26 6.44
C GLY A 276 7.75 11.78 6.81
N GLY A 277 7.90 11.48 8.10
CA GLY A 277 7.88 10.10 8.56
C GLY A 277 8.18 9.95 10.04
N PRO A 278 8.30 8.71 10.54
CA PRO A 278 8.56 8.45 11.95
C PRO A 278 9.98 8.87 12.36
N THR A 279 10.18 9.16 13.64
CA THR A 279 11.42 9.78 14.20
C THR A 279 12.71 9.05 13.80
N GLU A 280 12.65 7.74 13.59
CA GLU A 280 13.78 6.90 13.20
C GLU A 280 14.13 6.98 11.71
N CYS A 281 13.25 7.50 10.86
CA CYS A 281 13.40 7.52 9.40
C CYS A 281 14.76 8.09 8.93
N PRO A 282 15.31 9.18 9.52
CA PRO A 282 16.63 9.69 9.16
C PRO A 282 17.80 8.71 9.35
N THR A 283 17.58 7.62 10.08
CA THR A 283 18.62 6.63 10.42
C THR A 283 18.30 5.22 9.95
N ARG A 284 17.08 4.97 9.45
CA ARG A 284 16.63 3.65 9.00
C ARG A 284 17.10 3.41 7.57
N PRO A 285 17.80 2.28 7.28
CA PRO A 285 18.30 1.99 5.93
C PRO A 285 17.23 2.04 4.85
N PHE A 286 16.02 1.56 5.11
CA PHE A 286 14.91 1.56 4.16
C PHE A 286 14.01 2.80 4.26
N CYS A 287 14.51 3.91 4.80
CA CYS A 287 13.78 5.18 4.83
C CYS A 287 14.61 6.28 4.17
N GLN A 288 14.96 7.36 4.88
CA GLN A 288 15.71 8.46 4.28
C GLN A 288 17.07 8.02 3.69
N PRO A 289 17.96 7.32 4.42
CA PRO A 289 19.20 6.80 3.84
C PRO A 289 19.00 6.01 2.55
N GLY A 290 17.97 5.15 2.49
CA GLY A 290 17.68 4.34 1.31
C GLY A 290 17.20 5.16 0.12
N LEU A 291 16.35 6.17 0.35
CA LEU A 291 15.94 7.10 -0.69
C LEU A 291 17.13 7.89 -1.24
N GLU A 292 18.07 8.27 -0.39
CA GLU A 292 19.28 8.98 -0.77
C GLU A 292 20.26 8.08 -1.54
N GLU A 293 20.53 6.87 -1.04
CA GLU A 293 21.53 5.94 -1.60
C GLU A 293 21.05 5.23 -2.87
N THR A 294 19.79 4.80 -2.92
CA THR A 294 19.23 4.03 -4.04
C THR A 294 18.76 4.96 -5.16
N TYR A 295 18.04 6.03 -4.82
CA TYR A 295 17.41 6.90 -5.81
C TYR A 295 18.15 8.22 -6.05
N GLY A 296 19.03 8.64 -5.14
CA GLY A 296 19.68 9.95 -5.23
C GLY A 296 18.76 11.11 -4.83
N LEU A 297 17.63 10.84 -4.17
CA LEU A 297 16.80 11.88 -3.58
C LEU A 297 17.58 12.64 -2.51
N GLN A 298 17.25 13.92 -2.32
CA GLN A 298 17.86 14.75 -1.28
C GLN A 298 16.78 15.61 -0.62
N PHE A 299 16.95 15.87 0.68
CA PHE A 299 15.93 16.54 1.49
C PHE A 299 16.47 17.81 2.14
N ALA A 300 15.72 18.91 2.01
CA ALA A 300 15.99 20.16 2.69
C ALA A 300 15.70 20.03 4.19
N GLU A 301 14.64 19.31 4.52
CA GLU A 301 14.10 19.17 5.86
C GLU A 301 13.46 17.78 6.03
N PHE A 302 13.57 17.26 7.25
CA PHE A 302 12.81 16.11 7.71
C PHE A 302 11.81 16.56 8.77
N ARG A 303 10.56 16.13 8.63
CA ARG A 303 9.48 16.39 9.59
C ARG A 303 9.07 15.10 10.29
N GLU A 304 9.27 15.08 11.61
CA GLU A 304 8.85 13.98 12.47
C GLU A 304 7.31 13.91 12.54
N LEU A 305 6.77 12.76 12.16
CA LEU A 305 5.35 12.42 12.09
C LEU A 305 5.14 10.98 12.59
N ASP A 306 3.93 10.46 12.46
CA ASP A 306 3.64 9.04 12.73
C ASP A 306 4.12 8.13 11.58
N SER A 307 4.10 6.81 11.78
CA SER A 307 4.45 5.84 10.74
C SER A 307 3.29 5.67 9.75
N GLY A 308 3.15 6.59 8.79
CA GLY A 308 2.12 6.50 7.75
C GLY A 308 0.68 6.73 8.21
N GLY A 309 0.48 7.18 9.44
CA GLY A 309 -0.83 7.37 10.04
C GLY A 309 -1.47 8.74 9.72
N PRO A 310 -2.49 9.14 10.50
CA PRO A 310 -3.21 10.39 10.28
C PRO A 310 -2.34 11.66 10.25
N LEU A 311 -1.22 11.72 10.99
CA LEU A 311 -0.37 12.92 11.00
C LEU A 311 0.39 13.05 9.68
N THR A 312 0.94 11.94 9.16
CA THR A 312 1.66 11.92 7.89
C THR A 312 0.74 12.27 6.72
N LYS A 313 -0.45 11.67 6.68
CA LYS A 313 -1.46 11.97 5.65
C LYS A 313 -1.89 13.43 5.70
N ALA A 314 -2.18 13.95 6.89
CA ALA A 314 -2.59 15.33 7.07
C ALA A 314 -1.48 16.32 6.66
N ALA A 315 -0.22 16.02 6.95
CA ALA A 315 0.92 16.84 6.56
C ALA A 315 1.09 16.87 5.03
N LEU A 316 0.97 15.72 4.36
CA LEU A 316 0.97 15.65 2.90
C LEU A 316 -0.17 16.49 2.32
N GLN A 317 -1.40 16.26 2.79
CA GLN A 317 -2.58 16.94 2.26
C GLN A 317 -2.55 18.46 2.45
N GLN A 318 -1.95 18.93 3.54
CA GLN A 318 -1.79 20.35 3.84
C GLN A 318 -0.58 21.00 3.14
N GLY A 319 0.22 20.22 2.40
CA GLY A 319 1.45 20.72 1.77
C GLY A 319 2.50 21.12 2.81
N GLU A 320 2.57 20.39 3.93
CA GLU A 320 3.61 20.57 4.94
C GLU A 320 4.86 19.73 4.64
N VAL A 321 4.70 18.63 3.89
CA VAL A 321 5.78 17.76 3.40
C VAL A 321 5.55 17.44 1.93
N SER A 322 6.61 17.24 1.15
CA SER A 322 6.53 16.91 -0.28
C SER A 322 6.24 15.43 -0.48
N ILE A 323 6.85 14.59 0.34
CA ILE A 323 6.79 13.13 0.30
C ILE A 323 6.73 12.59 1.73
N GLY A 324 5.96 11.53 1.96
CA GLY A 324 5.77 10.94 3.29
C GLY A 324 5.78 9.42 3.26
N LEU A 325 6.36 8.81 4.30
CA LEU A 325 6.28 7.36 4.50
C LEU A 325 4.84 6.96 4.82
N VAL A 326 4.30 5.99 4.11
CA VAL A 326 2.98 5.38 4.31
C VAL A 326 3.08 3.85 4.24
N PHE A 327 1.97 3.14 4.48
CA PHE A 327 1.86 1.73 4.14
C PHE A 327 1.18 1.56 2.78
N SER A 328 1.68 0.65 1.95
CA SER A 328 1.21 0.45 0.56
C SER A 328 -0.25 0.02 0.47
N SER A 329 -0.77 -0.68 1.48
CA SER A 329 -2.15 -1.17 1.51
C SER A 329 -3.10 -0.30 2.34
N ASP A 330 -2.66 0.88 2.79
CA ASP A 330 -3.46 1.73 3.67
C ASP A 330 -4.78 2.16 3.02
N GLY A 331 -5.91 1.89 3.69
CA GLY A 331 -7.24 2.17 3.15
C GLY A 331 -7.52 3.65 2.83
N ALA A 332 -6.75 4.60 3.35
CA ALA A 332 -6.85 6.01 2.99
C ALA A 332 -6.33 6.33 1.57
N LEU A 333 -5.67 5.37 0.93
CA LEU A 333 -5.24 5.45 -0.47
C LEU A 333 -6.35 5.06 -1.45
N ALA A 334 -7.50 4.55 -0.98
CA ALA A 334 -8.68 4.27 -1.79
C ALA A 334 -9.36 5.58 -2.24
N GLN A 335 -8.79 6.31 -3.21
CA GLN A 335 -9.29 7.63 -3.64
C GLN A 335 -9.19 7.92 -5.14
#